data_AF-A0A382RHN1-F1
#
_entry.id   AF-A0A382RHN1-F1
#
_cell.length_a   1.000
_cell.length_b   1.000
_cell.length_c   1.000
_cell.angle_alpha   90.00
_cell.angle_beta   90.00
_cell.angle_gamma   90.00
#
_symmetry.space_group_name_H-M   'P 1'
#
loop_
_entity.id
_entity.type
_entity.pdbx_description
1 polymer ?
#
loop_
_entity_poly.entity_id
_entity_poly.type
_entity_poly.pdbx_seq_one_letter_code
_entity_poly.pdbx_strand_id
1 'polypeptide(L)'
;VLDALTFVLFGKPFRRIKKDQLVNSVNGRDCTVEIYFDIGKRRYLVIRGIKPTRFEIYMDGKLVNQDASSRDYQKLLENNILKLNHRSFTQVVILGSSSFIPFMQLTASARREVVEEIKGINDDDPSITTCV
;
A
#
# COMPACT_ATOMS: atom_id res chain seq x y z
N VAL A 1 9.61 11.42 -1.44
CA VAL A 1 9.19 10.59 -0.28
C VAL A 1 7.94 9.77 -0.59
N LEU A 2 6.83 10.39 -1.02
CA LEU A 2 5.57 9.67 -1.29
C LEU A 2 5.70 8.51 -2.30
N ASP A 3 6.42 8.72 -3.41
CA ASP A 3 6.67 7.63 -4.37
C ASP A 3 7.44 6.45 -3.77
N ALA A 4 8.38 6.73 -2.85
CA ALA A 4 9.16 5.67 -2.21
C ALA A 4 8.28 4.84 -1.27
N LEU A 5 7.35 5.48 -0.54
CA LEU A 5 6.36 4.81 0.31
C LEU A 5 5.39 3.95 -0.50
N THR A 6 4.83 4.50 -1.57
CA THR A 6 3.92 3.72 -2.43
C THR A 6 4.67 2.59 -3.12
N PHE A 7 5.93 2.81 -3.51
CA PHE A 7 6.77 1.80 -4.12
C PHE A 7 7.07 0.65 -3.16
N VAL A 8 7.49 0.93 -1.93
CA VAL A 8 7.85 -0.13 -0.95
C VAL A 8 6.63 -0.94 -0.50
N LEU A 9 5.44 -0.33 -0.42
CA LEU A 9 4.23 -1.04 0.01
C LEU A 9 3.52 -1.77 -1.14
N PHE A 10 3.38 -1.12 -2.31
CA PHE A 10 2.53 -1.62 -3.40
C PHE A 10 3.28 -1.96 -4.69
N GLY A 11 4.60 -1.78 -4.72
CA GLY A 11 5.42 -2.02 -5.90
C GLY A 11 5.19 -1.04 -7.05
N LYS A 12 4.45 0.06 -6.81
CA LYS A 12 4.07 1.07 -7.79
C LYS A 12 4.45 2.47 -7.32
N PRO A 13 4.96 3.35 -8.20
CA PRO A 13 5.11 4.76 -7.85
C PRO A 13 3.75 5.40 -7.58
N PHE A 14 3.74 6.45 -6.76
CA PHE A 14 2.56 7.26 -6.50
C PHE A 14 2.16 8.07 -7.74
N ARG A 15 3.15 8.68 -8.40
CA ARG A 15 2.97 9.36 -9.68
C ARG A 15 2.75 8.34 -10.80
N ARG A 16 2.01 8.75 -11.85
CA ARG A 16 1.88 8.01 -13.12
C ARG A 16 3.18 8.04 -13.94
N ILE A 17 4.27 7.53 -13.37
CA ILE A 17 5.58 7.36 -14.01
C ILE A 17 5.91 5.87 -14.07
N LYS A 18 6.84 5.47 -14.94
CA LYS A 18 7.29 4.07 -14.99
C LYS A 18 8.12 3.75 -13.74
N LYS A 19 8.08 2.49 -13.28
CA LYS A 19 8.92 2.01 -12.17
C LYS A 19 10.40 2.30 -12.40
N ASP A 20 10.90 2.13 -13.62
CA ASP A 20 12.31 2.41 -13.97
C ASP A 20 12.69 3.90 -13.90
N GLN A 21 11.71 4.80 -13.86
CA GLN A 21 11.92 6.23 -13.69
C GLN A 21 11.97 6.65 -12.21
N LEU A 22 11.81 5.70 -11.28
CA LEU A 22 12.13 5.93 -9.87
C LEU A 22 13.65 5.97 -9.71
N VAL A 23 14.20 7.15 -9.90
CA VAL A 23 15.61 7.42 -9.72
C VAL A 23 15.88 7.65 -8.24
N ASN A 24 16.88 6.97 -7.69
CA ASN A 24 17.37 7.29 -6.35
C ASN A 24 18.00 8.69 -6.36
N SER A 25 17.41 9.63 -5.63
CA SER A 25 17.85 11.04 -5.60
C SER A 25 19.24 11.24 -5.00
N VAL A 26 19.80 10.23 -4.31
CA VAL A 26 21.09 10.33 -3.60
C VAL A 26 22.26 9.93 -4.49
N ASN A 27 22.11 8.88 -5.28
CA ASN A 27 23.21 8.23 -6.03
C ASN A 27 22.83 7.89 -7.48
N GLY A 28 21.60 8.15 -7.91
CA GLY A 28 21.15 7.98 -9.30
C GLY A 28 21.08 6.54 -9.81
N ARG A 29 21.41 5.55 -8.97
CA ARG A 29 21.51 4.11 -9.26
C ARG A 29 20.99 3.31 -8.06
N ASP A 30 20.60 2.06 -8.28
CA ASP A 30 20.18 1.11 -7.24
C ASP A 30 19.13 1.68 -6.27
N CYS A 31 17.87 1.68 -6.74
CA CYS A 31 16.73 2.11 -5.92
C CYS A 31 16.31 0.97 -5.00
N THR A 32 16.74 1.04 -3.74
CA THR A 32 16.27 0.20 -2.64
C THR A 32 15.57 1.10 -1.62
N VAL A 33 14.38 0.69 -1.19
CA VAL A 33 13.59 1.38 -0.17
C VAL A 33 13.26 0.38 0.92
N GLU A 34 13.44 0.81 2.15
CA GLU A 34 13.17 0.05 3.36
C GLU A 34 12.19 0.83 4.22
N ILE A 35 11.20 0.15 4.78
CA ILE A 35 10.25 0.75 5.71
C ILE A 35 10.10 -0.15 6.93
N TYR A 36 10.21 0.48 8.09
CA TYR A 36 9.91 -0.13 9.38
C TYR A 36 8.59 0.42 9.89
N PHE A 37 7.70 -0.45 10.32
CA PHE A 37 6.43 -0.06 10.91
C PHE A 37 5.91 -1.13 11.86
N ASP A 38 5.09 -0.71 12.81
CA ASP A 38 4.49 -1.60 13.80
C ASP A 38 2.99 -1.70 13.53
N ILE A 39 2.44 -2.91 13.61
CA ILE A 39 0.98 -3.15 13.60
C ILE A 39 0.62 -3.93 14.85
N GLY A 40 -0.11 -3.26 15.75
CA GLY A 40 -0.42 -3.79 17.07
C GLY A 40 0.87 -4.00 17.89
N LYS A 41 1.21 -5.26 18.16
CA LYS A 41 2.42 -5.64 18.92
C LYS A 41 3.55 -6.20 18.05
N ARG A 42 3.31 -6.34 16.74
CA ARG A 42 4.27 -6.94 15.80
C ARG A 42 5.02 -5.86 15.04
N ARG A 43 6.32 -6.09 14.82
CA ARG A 43 7.20 -5.21 14.08
C ARG A 43 7.42 -5.75 12.68
N TYR A 44 7.26 -4.91 11.68
CA TYR A 44 7.45 -5.28 10.29
C TYR A 44 8.56 -4.45 9.65
N LEU A 45 9.32 -5.11 8.79
CA LEU A 45 10.26 -4.46 7.88
C LEU A 45 9.95 -4.94 6.47
N VAL A 46 9.70 -4.00 5.57
CA VAL A 46 9.51 -4.29 4.14
C VAL A 46 10.64 -3.65 3.35
N ILE A 47 11.31 -4.45 2.53
CA ILE A 47 12.42 -4.03 1.68
C ILE A 47 12.03 -4.25 0.22
N ARG A 48 12.17 -3.21 -0.61
CA ARG A 48 12.02 -3.33 -2.06
C ARG A 48 13.14 -2.69 -2.85
N GLY A 49 13.62 -3.43 -3.83
CA GLY A 49 14.64 -3.01 -4.79
C GLY A 49 14.13 -3.07 -6.23
N ILE A 50 14.59 -2.15 -7.07
CA ILE A 50 14.39 -2.21 -8.54
C ILE A 50 15.54 -2.98 -9.19
N LYS A 51 16.78 -2.60 -8.85
CA LYS A 51 18.02 -3.20 -9.36
C LYS A 51 19.03 -3.29 -8.21
N PRO A 52 19.41 -4.51 -7.74
CA PRO A 52 18.75 -5.78 -8.05
C PRO A 52 17.27 -5.77 -7.60
N THR A 53 16.43 -6.56 -8.27
CA THR A 53 15.02 -6.69 -7.87
C THR A 53 14.96 -7.44 -6.54
N ARG A 54 14.44 -6.78 -5.51
CA ARG A 54 14.30 -7.32 -4.16
C ARG A 54 12.88 -7.06 -3.67
N PHE A 55 12.26 -8.02 -3.01
CA PHE A 55 11.01 -7.81 -2.29
C PHE A 55 10.96 -8.77 -1.11
N GLU A 56 11.17 -8.23 0.09
CA GLU A 56 11.27 -9.01 1.32
C GLU A 56 10.37 -8.39 2.39
N ILE A 57 9.73 -9.25 3.18
CA ILE A 57 8.92 -8.87 4.32
C ILE A 57 9.48 -9.61 5.53
N TYR A 58 9.86 -8.87 6.56
CA TYR A 58 10.26 -9.40 7.85
C TYR A 58 9.18 -9.09 8.87
N MET A 59 8.89 -10.06 9.73
CA MET A 59 7.97 -9.95 10.84
C MET A 59 8.71 -10.39 12.11
N ASP A 60 8.82 -9.48 13.08
CA ASP A 60 9.56 -9.67 14.33
C ASP A 60 11.00 -10.18 14.09
N GLY A 61 11.65 -9.64 13.06
CA GLY A 61 13.02 -9.98 12.65
C GLY A 61 13.15 -11.28 11.84
N LYS A 62 12.06 -12.01 11.59
CA LYS A 62 12.06 -13.24 10.78
C LYS A 62 11.53 -12.97 9.39
N LEU A 63 12.24 -13.45 8.37
CA LEU A 63 11.80 -13.37 6.98
C LEU A 63 10.52 -14.19 6.79
N VAL A 64 9.48 -13.54 6.28
CA VAL A 64 8.22 -14.18 5.91
C VAL A 64 8.45 -15.02 4.66
N ASN A 65 7.97 -16.27 4.69
CA ASN A 65 8.18 -17.28 3.67
C ASN A 65 7.86 -16.77 2.24
N GLN A 66 8.77 -17.01 1.30
CA GLN A 66 8.73 -16.54 -0.10
C GLN A 66 8.43 -17.67 -1.11
N ASP A 67 7.97 -18.84 -0.67
CA ASP A 67 7.71 -20.00 -1.55
C ASP A 67 6.53 -19.74 -2.52
N ALA A 68 5.75 -18.69 -2.27
CA ALA A 68 4.65 -18.25 -3.11
C ALA A 68 5.10 -17.29 -4.21
N SER A 69 4.29 -17.18 -5.28
CA SER A 69 4.57 -16.23 -6.36
C SER A 69 4.68 -14.80 -5.84
N SER A 70 5.45 -13.94 -6.52
CA SER A 70 5.57 -12.52 -6.17
C SER A 70 4.22 -11.79 -6.08
N ARG A 71 3.22 -12.26 -6.83
CA ARG A 71 1.84 -11.77 -6.78
C ARG A 71 1.15 -12.16 -5.48
N ASP A 72 1.33 -13.37 -5.00
CA ASP A 72 0.72 -13.84 -3.76
C ASP A 72 1.44 -13.27 -2.53
N TYR A 73 2.76 -13.07 -2.63
CA TYR A 73 3.54 -12.35 -1.63
C TYR A 73 3.09 -10.87 -1.52
N GLN A 74 2.73 -10.24 -2.65
CA GLN A 74 2.10 -8.92 -2.64
C GLN A 74 0.75 -8.92 -1.92
N LYS A 75 -0.13 -9.88 -2.23
CA LYS A 75 -1.45 -10.01 -1.57
C LYS A 75 -1.31 -10.24 -0.08
N LEU A 76 -0.30 -11.01 0.36
CA LEU A 76 -0.01 -11.21 1.78
C LEU A 76 0.25 -9.87 2.48
N LEU A 77 1.08 -9.02 1.88
CA LEU A 77 1.36 -7.69 2.43
C LEU A 77 0.10 -6.82 2.47
N GLU A 78 -0.66 -6.75 1.38
CA GLU A 78 -1.83 -5.86 1.28
C GLU A 78 -3.00 -6.34 2.14
N ASN A 79 -3.37 -7.62 2.06
CA ASN A 79 -4.60 -8.13 2.67
C ASN A 79 -4.39 -8.60 4.11
N ASN A 80 -3.23 -9.19 4.43
CA ASN A 80 -3.04 -9.83 5.73
C ASN A 80 -2.29 -8.92 6.70
N ILE A 81 -1.34 -8.12 6.21
CA ILE A 81 -0.51 -7.25 7.06
C ILE A 81 -1.12 -5.84 7.10
N LEU A 82 -1.19 -5.15 5.96
CA LEU A 82 -1.68 -3.77 5.88
C LEU A 82 -3.21 -3.67 6.02
N LYS A 83 -3.93 -4.71 5.61
CA LYS A 83 -5.40 -4.74 5.46
C LYS A 83 -5.92 -3.53 4.67
N LEU A 84 -5.16 -3.14 3.66
CA LEU A 84 -5.38 -1.90 2.95
C LEU A 84 -4.78 -2.01 1.55
N ASN A 85 -5.55 -1.60 0.55
CA ASN A 85 -5.11 -1.65 -0.84
C ASN A 85 -4.52 -0.32 -1.30
N HIS A 86 -3.87 -0.35 -2.46
CA HIS A 86 -3.21 0.81 -3.04
C HIS A 86 -4.15 2.02 -3.24
N ARG A 87 -5.40 1.81 -3.65
CA ARG A 87 -6.35 2.90 -3.93
C ARG A 87 -6.68 3.66 -2.64
N SER A 88 -7.09 2.92 -1.61
CA SER A 88 -7.32 3.43 -0.27
C SER A 88 -6.09 4.15 0.30
N PHE A 89 -4.90 3.55 0.18
CA PHE A 89 -3.66 4.17 0.66
C PHE A 89 -3.41 5.53 0.02
N THR A 90 -3.49 5.58 -1.31
CA THR A 90 -3.25 6.82 -2.03
C THR A 90 -4.26 7.88 -1.64
N GLN A 91 -5.53 7.52 -1.47
CA GLN A 91 -6.56 8.46 -1.03
C GLN A 91 -6.28 9.01 0.37
N VAL A 92 -5.95 8.15 1.35
CA VAL A 92 -5.62 8.58 2.72
C VAL A 92 -4.37 9.46 2.76
N VAL A 93 -3.31 9.09 2.04
CA VAL A 93 -2.04 9.81 2.08
C VAL A 93 -2.08 11.11 1.26
N ILE A 94 -2.89 11.18 0.21
CA ILE A 94 -3.14 12.42 -0.55
C ILE A 94 -3.73 13.52 0.34
N LEU A 95 -4.56 13.17 1.33
CA LEU A 95 -5.10 14.14 2.29
C LEU A 95 -4.01 14.91 3.05
N GLY A 96 -2.79 14.37 3.13
CA GLY A 96 -1.63 15.01 3.77
C GLY A 96 -0.64 15.69 2.83
N SER A 97 -0.82 15.63 1.49
CA SER A 97 0.13 16.17 0.51
C SER A 97 -0.46 17.36 -0.26
N SER A 98 0.38 18.31 -0.67
CA SER A 98 0.01 19.59 -1.29
C SER A 98 -0.71 19.51 -2.66
N SER A 99 -1.03 18.31 -3.15
CA SER A 99 -1.87 18.04 -4.33
C SER A 99 -3.25 17.54 -3.91
N PHE A 100 -3.83 18.21 -2.92
CA PHE A 100 -5.10 17.84 -2.28
C PHE A 100 -6.30 18.21 -3.16
N ILE A 101 -7.09 17.20 -3.54
CA ILE A 101 -8.50 17.39 -3.92
C ILE A 101 -9.32 16.96 -2.70
N PRO A 102 -9.95 17.90 -1.97
CA PRO A 102 -10.74 17.57 -0.80
C PRO A 102 -11.80 16.53 -1.11
N PHE A 103 -12.16 15.71 -0.12
CA PHE A 103 -13.30 14.79 -0.22
C PHE A 103 -14.55 15.47 -0.81
N MET A 104 -14.79 16.73 -0.43
CA MET A 104 -15.90 17.54 -0.94
C MET A 104 -15.84 17.81 -2.46
N GLN A 105 -14.65 17.79 -3.05
CA GLN A 105 -14.39 18.02 -4.48
C GLN A 105 -14.25 16.72 -5.29
N LEU A 106 -14.25 15.55 -4.65
CA LEU A 106 -14.32 14.26 -5.35
C LEU A 106 -15.66 14.10 -6.07
N THR A 107 -15.71 13.31 -7.15
CA THR A 107 -17.00 12.97 -7.78
C THR A 107 -17.87 12.15 -6.82
N ALA A 108 -19.20 12.21 -7.00
CA ALA A 108 -20.13 11.50 -6.11
C ALA A 108 -19.87 9.99 -6.06
N SER A 109 -19.40 9.39 -7.17
CA SER A 109 -19.00 7.99 -7.23
C SER A 109 -17.74 7.72 -6.40
N ALA A 110 -16.69 8.52 -6.56
CA ALA A 110 -15.44 8.35 -5.81
C ALA A 110 -15.64 8.55 -4.29
N ARG A 111 -16.55 9.45 -3.88
CA ARG A 111 -16.90 9.61 -2.47
C ARG A 111 -17.57 8.37 -1.88
N ARG A 112 -18.45 7.69 -2.63
CA ARG A 112 -19.11 6.46 -2.16
C ARG A 112 -18.12 5.32 -1.99
N GLU A 113 -17.23 5.14 -2.96
CA GLU A 113 -16.19 4.11 -2.89
C GLU A 113 -15.28 4.29 -1.66
N VAL A 114 -14.85 5.52 -1.36
CA VAL A 114 -14.04 5.82 -0.17
C VAL A 114 -14.79 5.46 1.12
N VAL A 115 -16.09 5.80 1.19
CA VAL A 115 -16.92 5.53 2.37
C VAL A 115 -17.19 4.03 2.54
N GLU A 116 -17.46 3.32 1.46
CA GLU A 116 -17.71 1.87 1.45
C GLU A 116 -16.43 1.08 1.78
N GLU A 117 -15.26 1.54 1.33
CA GLU A 117 -13.98 0.89 1.61
C GLU A 117 -13.53 1.09 3.07
N ILE A 118 -13.87 2.22 3.68
CA ILE A 118 -13.68 2.46 5.12
C ILE A 118 -14.67 1.63 5.95
N LYS A 119 -15.92 1.50 5.49
CA LYS A 119 -16.96 0.70 6.17
C LYS A 119 -16.73 -0.81 6.05
N GLY A 120 -16.27 -1.29 4.91
CA GLY A 120 -16.05 -2.72 4.63
C GLY A 120 -14.94 -3.38 5.46
N ILE A 121 -14.16 -2.62 6.23
CA ILE A 121 -13.18 -3.18 7.18
C ILE A 121 -13.83 -3.69 8.48
N ASN A 122 -15.09 -3.31 8.77
CA ASN A 122 -15.76 -3.64 10.04
C ASN A 122 -17.01 -4.54 9.92
N ASP A 123 -17.48 -4.86 8.72
CA ASP A 123 -18.76 -5.57 8.51
C ASP A 123 -18.59 -6.84 7.67
N ASP A 124 -17.93 -7.86 8.24
CA ASP A 124 -18.20 -9.26 7.89
C ASP A 124 -19.37 -9.76 8.78
N ASP A 125 -20.61 -9.45 8.40
CA ASP A 125 -21.78 -10.26 8.79
C ASP A 125 -22.74 -10.38 7.59
N PRO A 126 -22.80 -11.54 6.91
CA PRO A 126 -23.75 -11.80 5.84
C PRO A 126 -25.08 -12.28 6.46
N SER A 127 -25.78 -11.39 7.16
CA SER A 127 -27.20 -11.55 7.45
C SER A 127 -27.75 -10.14 7.68
N ILE A 128 -28.51 -9.56 6.76
CA ILE A 128 -29.96 -9.67 6.75
C ILE A 128 -30.46 -9.09 5.43
N THR A 129 -31.06 -9.96 4.62
CA THR A 129 -32.12 -9.63 3.67
C THR A 129 -33.23 -8.87 4.39
N THR A 130 -33.62 -7.69 3.92
CA THR A 130 -35.03 -7.31 3.97
C THR A 130 -35.35 -6.43 2.77
N CYS A 131 -36.30 -6.94 2.00
CA CYS A 131 -36.99 -6.34 0.89
C CYS A 131 -37.60 -4.99 1.25
N VAL A 132 -37.61 -4.08 0.28
CA VAL A 132 -38.82 -3.32 -0.09
C VAL A 132 -38.90 -3.31 -1.62
#